data_AF-A0A146K1S2-F1
#
_entry.id   AF-A0A146K1S2-F1
#
_cell.length_a   1.000
_cell.length_b   1.000
_cell.length_c   1.000
_cell.angle_alpha   90.00
_cell.angle_beta   90.00
_cell.angle_gamma   90.00
#
_symmetry.space_group_name_H-M   'P 1'
#
loop_
_entity.id
_entity.type
_entity.pdbx_description
1 polymer ?
#
loop_
_entity_poly.entity_id
_entity_poly.type
_entity_poly.pdbx_seq_one_letter_code
_entity_poly.pdbx_strand_id
1 'polypeptide(L)'
;VPFIEKSQSSTHQQLQMIVSTTCSVGMLIFTVIMQIFAFYNSNPLIIGSVFSLMAVTCVVASVQIFLYFRQIKQTVQLWLFVAVCCLSIALLVVFAVLGPIESQTFDFSTEPMFMPYEDKVQVMYVTQQPQPTRVLVGTSAKCGGETLQMTNCTQKSLIHQVLLEQNQSFILNKRRFDVKIPQKPRKFMLISDVHGNQVYHSILPPDYDVALMPGDFSAWGHLEGFINSFKEPIKKPIVFAYGNHDTMKPQLAEQLFQRQFQFYQQIGDVGVVSLTVLKNGSSILQQEYIQEAMAFMKKTVKESKADHIIIQLHCIVYAVTGFENSKAYRAFGETFAEAIEEINDKRIKAVLYGHEHSASVFIKDQVLYAVSAPAGGPPKHDSWFEELHGPQDDEKIFGGEYHMDTYQFNHHIGELQLDVEKKVTKFKIIRVKDNKVLSSYEIPFKE
;
A
#
# COMPACT_ATOMS: atom_id res chain seq x y z
N VAL A 1 19.61 83.02 -9.11
CA VAL A 1 18.28 83.06 -9.77
C VAL A 1 17.52 81.82 -9.34
N PRO A 2 16.48 81.93 -8.48
CA PRO A 2 15.71 80.77 -8.08
C PRO A 2 14.77 80.40 -9.24
N PHE A 3 14.81 79.14 -9.66
CA PHE A 3 13.81 78.56 -10.55
C PHE A 3 12.48 78.55 -9.80
N ILE A 4 11.60 79.51 -10.11
CA ILE A 4 10.21 79.46 -9.71
C ILE A 4 9.57 78.37 -10.56
N GLU A 5 9.44 77.18 -9.99
CA GLU A 5 8.67 76.09 -10.61
C GLU A 5 7.25 76.58 -10.86
N LYS A 6 6.82 76.51 -12.12
CA LYS A 6 5.45 76.74 -12.53
C LYS A 6 4.55 75.84 -11.67
N SER A 7 3.72 76.48 -10.86
CA SER A 7 2.55 75.89 -10.19
C SER A 7 1.88 74.90 -11.15
N GLN A 8 2.03 73.60 -10.87
CA GLN A 8 1.28 72.56 -11.56
C GLN A 8 -0.20 72.88 -11.38
N SER A 9 -0.95 72.91 -12.49
CA SER A 9 -2.39 73.24 -12.45
C SER A 9 -3.10 72.34 -11.44
N SER A 10 -3.99 72.90 -10.62
CA SER A 10 -4.71 72.19 -9.55
C SER A 10 -5.39 70.89 -10.03
N THR A 11 -5.78 70.83 -11.30
CA THR A 11 -6.36 69.66 -11.97
C THR A 11 -5.41 68.45 -11.98
N HIS A 12 -4.11 68.66 -12.15
CA HIS A 12 -3.10 67.60 -12.19
C HIS A 12 -2.84 67.02 -10.79
N GLN A 13 -2.88 67.87 -9.76
CA GLN A 13 -2.78 67.44 -8.36
C GLN A 13 -4.04 66.66 -7.93
N GLN A 14 -5.23 67.12 -8.34
CA GLN A 14 -6.48 66.41 -8.08
C GLN A 14 -6.51 65.03 -8.74
N LEU A 15 -6.11 64.93 -10.02
CA LEU A 15 -6.07 63.65 -10.72
C LEU A 15 -5.10 62.65 -10.05
N GLN A 16 -3.93 63.12 -9.62
CA GLN A 16 -2.96 62.30 -8.90
C GLN A 16 -3.48 61.84 -7.54
N MET A 17 -4.15 62.71 -6.80
CA MET A 17 -4.79 62.36 -5.53
C MET A 17 -5.85 61.28 -5.74
N ILE A 18 -6.72 61.45 -6.75
CA ILE A 18 -7.75 60.46 -7.11
C ILE A 18 -7.11 59.12 -7.45
N VAL A 19 -6.11 59.09 -8.34
CA VAL A 19 -5.41 57.86 -8.72
C VAL A 19 -4.77 57.17 -7.52
N SER A 20 -4.07 57.93 -6.66
CA SER A 20 -3.45 57.37 -5.45
C SER A 20 -4.48 56.81 -4.48
N THR A 21 -5.59 57.52 -4.24
CA THR A 21 -6.66 57.06 -3.36
C THR A 21 -7.34 55.82 -3.92
N THR A 22 -7.66 55.80 -5.22
CA THR A 22 -8.26 54.64 -5.89
C THR A 22 -7.33 53.42 -5.84
N CYS A 23 -6.03 53.58 -6.07
CA CYS A 23 -5.06 52.49 -5.95
C CYS A 23 -4.96 51.96 -4.51
N SER A 24 -4.91 52.84 -3.51
CA SER A 24 -4.86 52.44 -2.09
C SER A 24 -6.13 51.71 -1.64
N VAL A 25 -7.31 52.19 -2.03
CA VAL A 25 -8.59 51.53 -1.73
C VAL A 25 -8.69 50.19 -2.46
N GLY A 26 -8.28 50.13 -3.73
CA GLY A 26 -8.25 48.88 -4.50
C GLY A 26 -7.32 47.83 -3.88
N MET A 27 -6.13 48.24 -3.43
CA MET A 27 -5.18 47.37 -2.72
C MET A 27 -5.74 46.88 -1.39
N LEU A 28 -6.45 47.73 -0.64
CA LEU A 28 -7.08 47.34 0.62
C LEU A 28 -8.18 46.29 0.40
N ILE A 29 -9.10 46.53 -0.56
CA ILE A 29 -10.18 45.59 -0.90
C ILE A 29 -9.58 44.25 -1.34
N PHE A 30 -8.57 44.28 -2.21
CA PHE A 30 -7.89 43.07 -2.69
C PHE A 30 -7.22 42.31 -1.53
N THR A 31 -6.57 43.01 -0.60
CA THR A 31 -5.94 42.39 0.59
C THR A 31 -6.98 41.73 1.49
N VAL A 32 -8.15 42.36 1.70
CA VAL A 32 -9.25 41.77 2.49
C VAL A 32 -9.81 40.52 1.81
N ILE A 33 -10.02 40.56 0.49
CA ILE A 33 -10.45 39.37 -0.28
C ILE A 33 -9.44 38.23 -0.12
N MET A 34 -8.14 38.53 -0.25
CA MET A 34 -7.08 37.53 -0.07
C MET A 34 -7.00 37.00 1.37
N GLN A 35 -7.26 37.82 2.38
CA GLN A 35 -7.38 37.36 3.78
C GLN A 35 -8.54 36.38 3.94
N ILE A 36 -9.72 36.67 3.35
CA ILE A 36 -10.87 35.76 3.40
C ILE A 36 -10.52 34.42 2.74
N PHE A 37 -9.87 34.44 1.56
CA PHE A 37 -9.40 33.21 0.90
C PHE A 37 -8.33 32.46 1.71
N ALA A 38 -7.42 33.18 2.37
CA ALA A 38 -6.38 32.59 3.22
C ALA A 38 -6.97 31.90 4.45
N PHE A 39 -7.91 32.56 5.13
CA PHE A 39 -8.61 31.99 6.29
C PHE A 39 -9.50 30.81 5.92
N TYR A 40 -10.07 30.79 4.71
CA TYR A 40 -10.88 29.66 4.24
C TYR A 40 -10.04 28.42 3.90
N ASN A 41 -8.80 28.62 3.43
CA ASN A 41 -7.91 27.51 3.04
C ASN A 41 -7.00 27.00 4.18
N SER A 42 -6.90 27.71 5.31
CA SER A 42 -6.08 27.35 6.48
C SER A 42 -4.62 27.00 6.14
N ASN A 43 -4.08 27.50 5.03
CA ASN A 43 -2.71 27.21 4.62
C ASN A 43 -1.76 28.24 5.27
N PRO A 44 -0.82 27.81 6.14
CA PRO A 44 0.06 28.72 6.88
C PRO A 44 0.98 29.53 5.97
N LEU A 45 1.33 29.03 4.77
CA LEU A 45 2.12 29.78 3.78
C LEU A 45 1.31 30.92 3.14
N ILE A 46 0.03 30.67 2.82
CA ILE A 46 -0.86 31.70 2.30
C ILE A 46 -1.07 32.78 3.36
N ILE A 47 -1.34 32.37 4.61
CA ILE A 47 -1.48 33.29 5.75
C ILE A 47 -0.20 34.12 5.94
N GLY A 48 0.97 33.47 5.98
CA GLY A 48 2.27 34.15 6.11
C GLY A 48 2.57 35.13 4.97
N SER A 49 2.21 34.78 3.73
CA SER A 49 2.39 35.66 2.56
C SER A 49 1.51 36.91 2.64
N VAL A 50 0.26 36.78 3.10
CA VAL A 50 -0.67 37.91 3.27
C VAL A 50 -0.18 38.86 4.36
N PHE A 51 0.29 38.33 5.50
CA PHE A 51 0.89 39.16 6.56
C PHE A 51 2.18 39.85 6.09
N SER A 52 3.01 39.15 5.31
CA SER A 52 4.24 39.74 4.74
C SER A 52 3.91 40.87 3.77
N LEU A 53 2.89 40.71 2.93
CA LEU A 53 2.43 41.75 2.01
C LEU A 53 1.88 42.96 2.77
N MET A 54 1.12 42.74 3.84
CA MET A 54 0.61 43.81 4.69
C MET A 54 1.77 44.59 5.34
N ALA A 55 2.78 43.89 5.86
CA ALA A 55 3.97 44.51 6.44
C ALA A 55 4.74 45.34 5.39
N VAL A 56 4.96 44.81 4.19
CA VAL A 56 5.61 45.53 3.09
C VAL A 56 4.81 46.77 2.70
N THR A 57 3.48 46.66 2.63
CA THR A 57 2.59 47.79 2.31
C THR A 57 2.68 48.88 3.38
N CYS A 58 2.69 48.52 4.67
CA CYS A 58 2.86 49.45 5.77
C CYS A 58 4.23 50.16 5.74
N VAL A 59 5.30 49.42 5.46
CA VAL A 59 6.66 49.99 5.32
C VAL A 59 6.70 50.96 4.15
N VAL A 60 6.14 50.61 3.00
CA VAL A 60 6.15 51.46 1.81
C VAL A 60 5.29 52.70 1.99
N ALA A 61 4.13 52.58 2.64
CA ALA A 61 3.33 53.74 3.02
C ALA A 61 4.10 54.69 3.95
N SER A 62 4.82 54.13 4.93
CA SER A 62 5.66 54.90 5.86
C SER A 62 6.82 55.60 5.14
N VAL A 63 7.48 54.91 4.20
CA VAL A 63 8.53 55.48 3.35
C VAL A 63 7.96 56.58 2.46
N GLN A 64 6.78 56.41 1.87
CA GLN A 64 6.15 57.45 1.07
C GLN A 64 5.80 58.69 1.90
N ILE A 65 5.22 58.52 3.09
CA ILE A 65 4.94 59.62 4.01
C ILE A 65 6.25 60.36 4.33
N PHE A 66 7.31 59.64 4.66
CA PHE A 66 8.62 60.22 4.94
C PHE A 66 9.21 60.97 3.74
N LEU A 67 9.16 60.38 2.54
CA LEU A 67 9.65 60.99 1.30
C LEU A 67 8.85 62.24 0.92
N TYR A 68 7.55 62.24 1.16
CA TYR A 68 6.66 63.39 0.98
C TYR A 68 7.11 64.56 1.88
N PHE A 69 7.36 64.30 3.16
CA PHE A 69 7.89 65.31 4.08
C PHE A 69 9.30 65.80 3.71
N ARG A 70 10.10 64.98 3.03
CA ARG A 70 11.45 65.32 2.55
C ARG A 70 11.47 66.08 1.21
N GLN A 71 10.33 66.36 0.59
CA GLN A 71 10.22 67.05 -0.71
C GLN A 71 11.07 66.42 -1.83
N ILE A 72 11.28 65.09 -1.79
CA ILE A 72 11.95 64.39 -2.89
C ILE A 72 11.11 64.51 -4.17
N LYS A 73 11.78 64.63 -5.33
CA LYS A 73 11.12 64.73 -6.65
C LYS A 73 10.02 63.68 -6.78
N GLN A 74 8.79 64.15 -6.99
CA GLN A 74 7.57 63.33 -7.08
C GLN A 74 7.68 62.16 -8.06
N THR A 75 8.45 62.32 -9.14
CA THR A 75 8.69 61.27 -10.14
C THR A 75 9.33 60.02 -9.52
N VAL A 76 10.25 60.19 -8.57
CA VAL A 76 10.94 59.07 -7.90
C VAL A 76 9.97 58.34 -6.95
N GLN A 77 9.12 59.08 -6.25
CA GLN A 77 8.10 58.51 -5.35
C GLN A 77 7.08 57.67 -6.11
N LEU A 78 6.66 58.14 -7.29
CA LEU A 78 5.72 57.42 -8.15
C LEU A 78 6.34 56.12 -8.69
N TRP A 79 7.59 56.16 -9.18
CA TRP A 79 8.26 54.95 -9.68
C TRP A 79 8.48 53.91 -8.58
N LEU A 80 8.86 54.34 -7.37
CA LEU A 80 9.02 53.44 -6.23
C LEU A 80 7.69 52.78 -5.86
N PHE A 81 6.59 53.54 -5.85
CA PHE A 81 5.24 53.03 -5.59
C PHE A 81 4.81 52.00 -6.61
N VAL A 82 4.95 52.34 -7.90
CA VAL A 82 4.59 51.44 -9.01
C VAL A 82 5.41 50.15 -8.93
N ALA A 83 6.72 50.24 -8.69
CA ALA A 83 7.58 49.07 -8.56
C ALA A 83 7.15 48.15 -7.40
N VAL A 84 6.81 48.71 -6.24
CA VAL A 84 6.29 47.94 -5.11
C VAL A 84 4.94 47.30 -5.44
N CYS A 85 4.00 48.05 -6.01
CA CYS A 85 2.69 47.53 -6.39
C CYS A 85 2.82 46.36 -7.38
N CYS A 86 3.67 46.51 -8.41
CA CYS A 86 3.94 45.44 -9.37
C CYS A 86 4.56 44.20 -8.72
N LEU A 87 5.56 44.37 -7.84
CA LEU A 87 6.19 43.24 -7.13
C LEU A 87 5.20 42.53 -6.20
N SER A 88 4.38 43.28 -5.47
CA SER A 88 3.32 42.78 -4.61
C SER A 88 2.29 41.95 -5.37
N ILE A 89 1.83 42.46 -6.52
CA ILE A 89 0.91 41.71 -7.41
C ILE A 89 1.59 40.45 -7.94
N ALA A 90 2.85 40.52 -8.37
CA ALA A 90 3.57 39.35 -8.88
C ALA A 90 3.72 38.26 -7.81
N LEU A 91 4.09 38.63 -6.58
CA LEU A 91 4.17 37.70 -5.45
C LEU A 91 2.82 37.09 -5.11
N LEU A 92 1.75 37.90 -5.10
CA LEU A 92 0.38 37.42 -4.88
C LEU A 92 -0.06 36.42 -5.95
N VAL A 93 0.26 36.66 -7.22
CA VAL A 93 -0.02 35.70 -8.30
C VAL A 93 0.77 34.41 -8.09
N VAL A 94 2.06 34.49 -7.76
CA VAL A 94 2.89 33.33 -7.47
C VAL A 94 2.30 32.50 -6.32
N PHE A 95 1.91 33.12 -5.20
CA PHE A 95 1.34 32.41 -4.06
C PHE A 95 -0.09 31.92 -4.30
N ALA A 96 -0.93 32.67 -5.01
CA ALA A 96 -2.29 32.27 -5.35
C ALA A 96 -2.33 31.13 -6.37
N VAL A 97 -1.35 31.06 -7.28
CA VAL A 97 -1.22 29.99 -8.27
C VAL A 97 -0.50 28.76 -7.70
N LEU A 98 0.60 28.95 -6.95
CA LEU A 98 1.40 27.83 -6.42
C LEU A 98 0.85 27.26 -5.11
N GLY A 99 0.21 28.06 -4.25
CA GLY A 99 -0.35 27.62 -2.98
C GLY A 99 -1.37 26.47 -3.10
N PRO A 100 -2.34 26.54 -4.05
CA PRO A 100 -3.27 25.44 -4.33
C PRO A 100 -2.61 24.22 -4.99
N ILE A 101 -1.46 24.39 -5.64
CA ILE A 101 -0.70 23.28 -6.23
C ILE A 101 -0.04 22.47 -5.12
N GLU A 102 0.43 23.10 -4.04
CA GLU A 102 1.03 22.42 -2.89
C GLU A 102 -0.01 21.68 -2.02
N SER A 103 -1.24 22.18 -1.93
CA SER A 103 -2.32 21.56 -1.13
C SER A 103 -2.90 20.25 -1.71
N GLN A 104 -2.35 19.71 -2.80
CA GLN A 104 -2.78 18.43 -3.40
C GLN A 104 -1.79 17.29 -3.20
N THR A 105 -0.70 17.51 -2.45
CA THR A 105 0.19 16.44 -2.01
C THR A 105 -0.16 16.01 -0.59
N PHE A 106 -0.14 14.71 -0.35
CA PHE A 106 -0.32 14.12 0.97
C PHE A 106 0.76 13.07 1.22
N ASP A 107 1.02 12.79 2.49
CA ASP A 107 2.00 11.78 2.86
C ASP A 107 1.35 10.41 2.99
N PHE A 108 2.02 9.40 2.42
CA PHE A 108 1.64 8.01 2.59
C PHE A 108 2.13 7.50 3.95
N SER A 109 1.26 6.78 4.66
CA SER A 109 1.69 5.83 5.69
C SER A 109 2.05 4.48 5.05
N THR A 110 1.32 4.10 4.00
CA THR A 110 1.63 2.94 3.15
C THR A 110 1.49 3.36 1.70
N GLU A 111 2.57 3.20 0.93
CA GLU A 111 2.55 3.45 -0.50
C GLU A 111 1.58 2.50 -1.24
N PRO A 112 1.14 2.83 -2.46
CA PRO A 112 0.18 2.01 -3.19
C PRO A 112 0.63 0.56 -3.38
N MET A 113 -0.22 -0.36 -2.93
CA MET A 113 -0.13 -1.80 -3.19
C MET A 113 -1.13 -2.18 -4.28
N PHE A 114 -0.77 -3.20 -5.05
CA PHE A 114 -1.52 -3.62 -6.22
C PHE A 114 -2.02 -5.05 -6.03
N MET A 115 -3.32 -5.23 -5.92
CA MET A 115 -3.93 -6.54 -5.74
C MET A 115 -4.73 -6.89 -6.99
N PRO A 116 -4.41 -7.97 -7.72
CA PRO A 116 -5.25 -8.45 -8.83
C PRO A 116 -6.64 -8.76 -8.28
N TYR A 117 -7.70 -8.21 -8.87
CA TYR A 117 -9.09 -8.35 -8.41
C TYR A 117 -9.97 -8.68 -9.61
N GLU A 118 -10.40 -9.94 -9.76
CA GLU A 118 -11.17 -10.38 -10.93
C GLU A 118 -10.46 -9.97 -12.26
N ASP A 119 -11.12 -9.19 -13.11
CA ASP A 119 -10.61 -8.62 -14.36
C ASP A 119 -9.94 -7.23 -14.19
N LYS A 120 -9.75 -6.79 -12.94
CA LYS A 120 -9.26 -5.46 -12.53
C LYS A 120 -8.03 -5.54 -11.63
N VAL A 121 -7.56 -4.36 -11.22
CA VAL A 121 -6.56 -4.16 -10.16
C VAL A 121 -7.16 -3.29 -9.08
N GLN A 122 -7.09 -3.79 -7.86
CA GLN A 122 -7.40 -3.06 -6.64
C GLN A 122 -6.12 -2.38 -6.15
N VAL A 123 -6.13 -1.05 -6.16
CA VAL A 123 -5.04 -0.22 -5.65
C VAL A 123 -5.39 0.18 -4.22
N MET A 124 -4.63 -0.27 -3.23
CA MET A 124 -4.82 0.10 -1.83
C MET A 124 -3.64 0.90 -1.32
N TYR A 125 -3.91 1.97 -0.59
CA TYR A 125 -2.90 2.80 0.06
C TYR A 125 -3.43 3.39 1.35
N VAL A 126 -2.53 3.83 2.23
CA VAL A 126 -2.89 4.45 3.52
C VAL A 126 -2.22 5.81 3.62
N THR A 127 -2.95 6.84 4.05
CA THR A 127 -2.41 8.19 4.26
C THR A 127 -2.21 8.50 5.74
N GLN A 128 -1.33 9.46 6.04
CA GLN A 128 -1.10 9.91 7.42
C GLN A 128 -2.28 10.70 8.00
N GLN A 129 -3.08 11.34 7.13
CA GLN A 129 -4.24 12.16 7.48
C GLN A 129 -5.40 11.84 6.55
N PRO A 130 -6.68 11.97 6.97
CA PRO A 130 -7.81 11.62 6.12
C PRO A 130 -7.84 12.43 4.82
N GLN A 131 -7.82 11.76 3.67
CA GLN A 131 -7.84 12.37 2.33
C GLN A 131 -9.04 11.90 1.49
N PRO A 132 -9.46 12.66 0.47
CA PRO A 132 -10.36 12.13 -0.55
C PRO A 132 -9.71 10.98 -1.33
N THR A 133 -10.45 9.88 -1.53
CA THR A 133 -9.97 8.75 -2.32
C THR A 133 -10.15 9.02 -3.81
N ARG A 134 -9.08 9.51 -4.47
CA ARG A 134 -9.10 9.88 -5.88
C ARG A 134 -7.78 9.56 -6.56
N VAL A 135 -7.87 8.93 -7.74
CA VAL A 135 -6.77 8.76 -8.70
C VAL A 135 -7.16 9.38 -10.04
N LEU A 136 -6.18 9.77 -10.85
CA LEU A 136 -6.41 10.27 -12.20
C LEU A 136 -6.02 9.20 -13.22
N VAL A 137 -6.94 8.87 -14.11
CA VAL A 137 -6.72 7.96 -15.23
C VAL A 137 -6.92 8.76 -16.51
N GLY A 138 -5.81 9.06 -17.20
CA GLY A 138 -5.83 10.06 -18.28
C GLY A 138 -6.29 11.42 -17.74
N THR A 139 -7.40 11.94 -18.26
CA THR A 139 -8.03 13.19 -17.81
C THR A 139 -9.20 12.98 -16.85
N SER A 140 -9.58 11.74 -16.57
CA SER A 140 -10.75 11.41 -15.76
C SER A 140 -10.33 11.07 -14.32
N ALA A 141 -11.04 11.64 -13.35
CA ALA A 141 -10.93 11.21 -11.97
C ALA A 141 -11.66 9.88 -11.78
N LYS A 142 -10.97 8.90 -11.21
CA LYS A 142 -11.55 7.67 -10.67
C LYS A 142 -11.49 7.75 -9.16
N CYS A 143 -12.53 7.24 -8.52
CA CYS A 143 -12.69 7.29 -7.08
C CYS A 143 -12.95 5.87 -6.60
N GLY A 144 -12.58 5.62 -5.37
CA GLY A 144 -13.01 4.43 -4.66
C GLY A 144 -13.25 4.79 -3.21
N GLY A 145 -13.75 3.84 -2.43
CA GLY A 145 -14.22 4.11 -1.07
C GLY A 145 -13.63 3.15 -0.06
N GLU A 146 -14.21 3.18 1.13
CA GLU A 146 -13.98 2.15 2.16
C GLU A 146 -14.63 0.80 1.77
N THR A 147 -15.37 0.76 0.66
CA THR A 147 -15.85 -0.44 -0.04
C THR A 147 -15.57 -0.33 -1.55
N LEU A 148 -15.57 -1.47 -2.27
CA LEU A 148 -15.34 -1.54 -3.74
C LEU A 148 -16.42 -0.81 -4.56
N GLN A 149 -17.46 -0.31 -3.91
CA GLN A 149 -18.54 0.44 -4.50
C GLN A 149 -18.83 1.70 -3.67
N MET A 150 -18.27 2.83 -4.07
CA MET A 150 -18.74 4.13 -3.59
C MET A 150 -19.04 5.08 -4.75
N THR A 151 -20.11 5.86 -4.56
CA THR A 151 -20.71 6.76 -5.53
C THR A 151 -20.16 8.19 -5.48
N ASN A 152 -19.34 8.55 -4.48
CA ASN A 152 -18.85 9.93 -4.31
C ASN A 152 -17.38 10.03 -3.86
N CYS A 153 -16.61 10.82 -4.60
CA CYS A 153 -15.18 11.10 -4.42
C CYS A 153 -14.84 12.04 -3.25
N THR A 154 -15.83 12.62 -2.56
CA THR A 154 -15.57 13.64 -1.53
C THR A 154 -15.37 13.08 -0.13
N GLN A 155 -15.68 11.80 0.11
CA GLN A 155 -15.48 11.19 1.42
C GLN A 155 -13.99 11.10 1.73
N LYS A 156 -13.60 11.57 2.92
CA LYS A 156 -12.23 11.46 3.42
C LYS A 156 -12.06 10.17 4.22
N SER A 157 -10.98 9.44 3.97
CA SER A 157 -10.59 8.27 4.76
C SER A 157 -9.07 8.22 4.92
N LEU A 158 -8.58 7.37 5.83
CA LEU A 158 -7.16 7.03 5.95
C LEU A 158 -6.80 5.85 5.06
N ILE A 159 -7.74 4.92 4.85
CA ILE A 159 -7.56 3.71 4.06
C ILE A 159 -8.27 3.94 2.74
N HIS A 160 -7.53 3.83 1.66
CA HIS A 160 -8.02 4.14 0.33
C HIS A 160 -7.94 2.91 -0.54
N GLN A 161 -9.01 2.66 -1.27
CA GLN A 161 -9.06 1.60 -2.26
C GLN A 161 -9.65 2.13 -3.55
N VAL A 162 -9.07 1.77 -4.68
CA VAL A 162 -9.60 2.11 -6.01
C VAL A 162 -9.50 0.91 -6.93
N LEU A 163 -10.59 0.59 -7.63
CA LEU A 163 -10.58 -0.40 -8.72
C LEU A 163 -10.23 0.27 -10.05
N LEU A 164 -9.22 -0.27 -10.72
CA LEU A 164 -8.75 0.17 -12.03
C LEU A 164 -8.73 -0.99 -13.01
N GLU A 165 -8.77 -0.68 -14.30
CA GLU A 165 -8.56 -1.69 -15.34
C GLU A 165 -7.14 -2.25 -15.26
N GLN A 166 -6.96 -3.53 -15.60
CA GLN A 166 -5.63 -4.12 -15.63
C GLN A 166 -4.70 -3.39 -16.61
N ASN A 167 -3.43 -3.25 -16.22
CA ASN A 167 -2.37 -2.60 -17.02
C ASN A 167 -2.63 -1.12 -17.38
N GLN A 168 -3.55 -0.46 -16.66
CA GLN A 168 -3.87 0.94 -16.85
C GLN A 168 -2.95 1.84 -16.00
N SER A 169 -2.29 2.80 -16.65
CA SER A 169 -1.52 3.84 -15.97
C SER A 169 -2.43 4.83 -15.24
N PHE A 170 -2.01 5.30 -14.08
CA PHE A 170 -2.73 6.32 -13.32
C PHE A 170 -1.78 7.28 -12.60
N ILE A 171 -2.30 8.43 -12.19
CA ILE A 171 -1.59 9.42 -11.37
C ILE A 171 -2.26 9.48 -9.99
N LEU A 172 -1.46 9.33 -8.96
CA LEU A 172 -1.86 9.44 -7.56
C LEU A 172 -0.82 10.26 -6.83
N ASN A 173 -1.25 11.27 -6.07
CA ASN A 173 -0.34 12.13 -5.31
C ASN A 173 0.80 12.72 -6.18
N LYS A 174 0.44 13.22 -7.38
CA LYS A 174 1.37 13.73 -8.42
C LYS A 174 2.41 12.72 -8.94
N ARG A 175 2.36 11.45 -8.53
CA ARG A 175 3.22 10.37 -9.02
C ARG A 175 2.46 9.53 -10.04
N ARG A 176 3.13 9.21 -11.15
CA ARG A 176 2.61 8.27 -12.14
C ARG A 176 2.94 6.83 -11.71
N PHE A 177 1.95 5.95 -11.82
CA PHE A 177 2.09 4.52 -11.57
C PHE A 177 1.72 3.75 -12.84
N ASP A 178 2.60 2.84 -13.25
CA ASP A 178 2.43 1.98 -14.42
C ASP A 178 2.47 0.52 -13.95
N VAL A 179 1.34 0.04 -13.43
CA VAL A 179 1.22 -1.28 -12.82
C VAL A 179 0.92 -2.31 -13.90
N LYS A 180 1.67 -3.42 -13.93
CA LYS A 180 1.43 -4.52 -14.85
C LYS A 180 1.06 -5.80 -14.10
N ILE A 181 -0.09 -6.37 -14.44
CA ILE A 181 -0.46 -7.70 -13.98
C ILE A 181 0.10 -8.72 -14.97
N PRO A 182 0.99 -9.64 -14.53
CA PRO A 182 1.64 -10.58 -15.42
C PRO A 182 0.61 -11.55 -16.02
N GLN A 183 0.71 -11.79 -17.33
CA GLN A 183 -0.14 -12.75 -18.05
C GLN A 183 0.36 -14.20 -17.89
N LYS A 184 1.63 -14.36 -17.51
CA LYS A 184 2.29 -15.64 -17.27
C LYS A 184 3.22 -15.50 -16.07
N PRO A 185 2.71 -15.32 -14.85
CA PRO A 185 3.57 -15.24 -13.67
C PRO A 185 4.31 -16.58 -13.50
N ARG A 186 5.63 -16.51 -13.27
CA ARG A 186 6.50 -17.67 -13.12
C ARG A 186 7.28 -17.65 -11.83
N LYS A 187 7.50 -16.49 -11.21
CA LYS A 187 8.23 -16.36 -9.95
C LYS A 187 7.36 -15.69 -8.89
N PHE A 188 7.20 -16.38 -7.76
CA PHE A 188 6.34 -15.96 -6.66
C PHE A 188 7.17 -15.88 -5.37
N MET A 189 7.00 -14.81 -4.61
CA MET A 189 7.59 -14.70 -3.27
C MET A 189 6.54 -15.06 -2.23
N LEU A 190 6.88 -16.02 -1.37
CA LEU A 190 6.09 -16.42 -0.23
C LEU A 190 6.54 -15.62 1.00
N ILE A 191 5.65 -14.79 1.54
CA ILE A 191 5.93 -13.88 2.67
C ILE A 191 4.78 -13.99 3.67
N SER A 192 5.02 -14.61 4.82
CA SER A 192 4.00 -14.85 5.84
C SER A 192 4.46 -14.44 7.24
N ASP A 193 3.52 -14.19 8.14
CA ASP A 193 3.80 -13.98 9.56
C ASP A 193 4.77 -12.79 9.74
N VAL A 194 4.40 -11.64 9.17
CA VAL A 194 5.18 -10.39 9.18
C VAL A 194 4.99 -9.65 10.52
N HIS A 195 3.80 -9.73 11.12
CA HIS A 195 3.45 -9.14 12.42
C HIS A 195 3.92 -7.70 12.65
N GLY A 196 3.79 -6.84 11.63
CA GLY A 196 4.19 -5.43 11.75
C GLY A 196 5.69 -5.20 11.69
N ASN A 197 6.48 -6.15 11.21
CA ASN A 197 7.93 -6.03 11.10
C ASN A 197 8.44 -6.39 9.71
N GLN A 198 9.01 -5.42 9.01
CA GLN A 198 9.42 -5.53 7.60
C GLN A 198 10.83 -6.12 7.37
N VAL A 199 11.27 -7.09 8.20
CA VAL A 199 12.63 -7.68 8.08
C VAL A 199 12.89 -8.23 6.66
N TYR A 200 11.87 -8.86 6.08
CA TYR A 200 11.88 -9.43 4.73
C TYR A 200 12.20 -8.42 3.61
N HIS A 201 11.93 -7.12 3.80
CA HIS A 201 12.07 -6.15 2.70
C HIS A 201 13.53 -6.02 2.22
N SER A 202 14.49 -6.19 3.13
CA SER A 202 15.93 -6.04 2.85
C SER A 202 16.49 -7.03 1.82
N ILE A 203 15.78 -8.12 1.56
CA ILE A 203 16.24 -9.22 0.69
C ILE A 203 15.33 -9.47 -0.50
N LEU A 204 14.22 -8.73 -0.65
CA LEU A 204 13.27 -9.02 -1.71
C LEU A 204 13.98 -8.95 -3.06
N PRO A 205 14.03 -10.05 -3.83
CA PRO A 205 14.72 -10.04 -5.10
C PRO A 205 13.99 -9.08 -6.05
N PRO A 206 14.70 -8.42 -6.98
CA PRO A 206 14.03 -7.50 -7.91
C PRO A 206 13.16 -8.22 -8.96
N ASP A 207 13.36 -9.52 -9.15
CA ASP A 207 12.90 -10.28 -10.33
C ASP A 207 11.80 -11.31 -10.05
N TYR A 208 10.92 -11.07 -9.07
CA TYR A 208 9.66 -11.83 -8.94
C TYR A 208 8.48 -11.14 -9.62
N ASP A 209 7.43 -11.92 -9.88
CA ASP A 209 6.22 -11.47 -10.58
C ASP A 209 5.10 -11.11 -9.60
N VAL A 210 4.88 -11.92 -8.57
CA VAL A 210 3.77 -11.79 -7.61
C VAL A 210 4.24 -12.15 -6.20
N ALA A 211 3.80 -11.41 -5.18
CA ALA A 211 3.92 -11.81 -3.79
C ALA A 211 2.67 -12.58 -3.33
N LEU A 212 2.86 -13.78 -2.79
CA LEU A 212 1.82 -14.59 -2.15
C LEU A 212 2.02 -14.48 -0.64
N MET A 213 1.00 -14.02 0.06
CA MET A 213 1.12 -13.65 1.46
C MET A 213 0.05 -14.40 2.26
N PRO A 214 0.35 -15.55 2.88
CA PRO A 214 -0.64 -16.38 3.57
C PRO A 214 -0.81 -16.01 5.06
N GLY A 215 -1.22 -14.78 5.32
CA GLY A 215 -1.71 -14.31 6.61
C GLY A 215 -0.67 -13.71 7.56
N ASP A 216 -1.21 -13.09 8.62
CA ASP A 216 -0.53 -12.49 9.77
C ASP A 216 0.39 -11.33 9.42
N PHE A 217 -0.14 -10.38 8.65
CA PHE A 217 0.56 -9.15 8.30
C PHE A 217 0.33 -8.06 9.34
N SER A 218 -0.86 -8.02 9.92
CA SER A 218 -1.17 -7.08 10.99
C SER A 218 -0.80 -7.69 12.33
N ALA A 219 -0.06 -6.94 13.15
CA ALA A 219 0.13 -7.30 14.55
C ALA A 219 -1.22 -7.16 15.27
N TRP A 220 -1.98 -8.25 15.36
CA TRP A 220 -3.27 -8.33 16.07
C TRP A 220 -4.40 -7.49 15.46
N GLY A 221 -4.46 -7.36 14.14
CA GLY A 221 -5.55 -6.65 13.48
C GLY A 221 -5.51 -5.14 13.71
N HIS A 222 -4.34 -4.58 14.05
CA HIS A 222 -4.15 -3.13 14.18
C HIS A 222 -3.65 -2.52 12.88
N LEU A 223 -4.21 -1.35 12.52
CA LEU A 223 -3.80 -0.59 11.33
C LEU A 223 -2.33 -0.19 11.38
N GLU A 224 -1.82 0.20 12.55
CA GLU A 224 -0.39 0.50 12.72
C GLU A 224 0.51 -0.71 12.44
N GLY A 225 0.10 -1.89 12.91
CA GLY A 225 0.81 -3.14 12.60
C GLY A 225 0.80 -3.40 11.10
N PHE A 226 -0.33 -3.19 10.42
CA PHE A 226 -0.40 -3.29 8.97
C PHE A 226 0.52 -2.27 8.28
N ILE A 227 0.49 -1.00 8.68
CA ILE A 227 1.34 0.06 8.14
C ILE A 227 2.83 -0.31 8.29
N ASN A 228 3.23 -0.78 9.46
CA ASN A 228 4.63 -1.13 9.74
C ASN A 228 5.12 -2.33 8.90
N SER A 229 4.24 -3.27 8.55
CA SER A 229 4.55 -4.38 7.64
C SER A 229 4.85 -3.94 6.21
N PHE A 230 4.35 -2.77 5.79
CA PHE A 230 4.44 -2.24 4.42
C PHE A 230 4.97 -0.80 4.38
N LYS A 231 5.79 -0.43 5.38
CA LYS A 231 6.41 0.91 5.41
C LYS A 231 7.29 1.12 4.19
N GLU A 232 8.02 0.08 3.80
CA GLU A 232 8.65 -0.02 2.49
C GLU A 232 7.72 -0.71 1.48
N PRO A 233 7.50 -0.15 0.28
CA PRO A 233 6.51 -0.66 -0.66
C PRO A 233 6.93 -1.93 -1.39
N ILE A 234 6.03 -2.92 -1.39
CA ILE A 234 6.04 -4.02 -2.36
C ILE A 234 5.47 -3.50 -3.68
N LYS A 235 6.36 -3.28 -4.67
CA LYS A 235 6.00 -2.69 -5.98
C LYS A 235 5.39 -3.68 -6.99
N LYS A 236 5.24 -4.95 -6.59
CA LYS A 236 4.70 -6.04 -7.43
C LYS A 236 3.29 -6.40 -6.98
N PRO A 237 2.49 -7.04 -7.83
CA PRO A 237 1.18 -7.55 -7.44
C PRO A 237 1.23 -8.45 -6.20
N ILE A 238 0.25 -8.31 -5.31
CA ILE A 238 0.14 -9.03 -4.04
C ILE A 238 -1.17 -9.80 -4.00
N VAL A 239 -1.16 -11.03 -3.50
CA VAL A 239 -2.36 -11.80 -3.15
C VAL A 239 -2.31 -12.17 -1.67
N PHE A 240 -3.16 -11.52 -0.87
CA PHE A 240 -3.28 -11.79 0.56
C PHE A 240 -4.20 -12.98 0.84
N ALA A 241 -3.87 -13.80 1.82
CA ALA A 241 -4.84 -14.60 2.57
C ALA A 241 -4.96 -14.04 3.99
N TYR A 242 -6.03 -14.37 4.71
CA TYR A 242 -6.21 -13.88 6.07
C TYR A 242 -5.53 -14.80 7.08
N GLY A 243 -4.76 -14.21 8.01
CA GLY A 243 -4.27 -14.90 9.19
C GLY A 243 -5.18 -14.73 10.40
N ASN A 244 -4.92 -15.49 11.48
CA ASN A 244 -5.71 -15.34 12.70
C ASN A 244 -5.53 -13.94 13.28
N HIS A 245 -4.33 -13.36 13.24
CA HIS A 245 -4.09 -12.02 13.75
C HIS A 245 -4.81 -10.96 12.91
N ASP A 246 -4.89 -11.14 11.59
CA ASP A 246 -5.58 -10.18 10.70
C ASP A 246 -7.08 -10.09 10.93
N THR A 247 -7.69 -11.20 11.32
CA THR A 247 -9.13 -11.29 11.52
C THR A 247 -9.59 -10.88 12.92
N MET A 248 -8.68 -10.46 13.80
CA MET A 248 -9.03 -10.03 15.16
C MET A 248 -9.94 -8.80 15.16
N LYS A 249 -9.82 -7.92 14.16
CA LYS A 249 -10.71 -6.77 13.95
C LYS A 249 -11.37 -6.89 12.56
N PRO A 250 -12.50 -7.59 12.45
CA PRO A 250 -13.08 -7.92 11.15
C PRO A 250 -13.44 -6.68 10.32
N GLN A 251 -13.86 -5.59 10.95
CA GLN A 251 -14.17 -4.34 10.25
C GLN A 251 -12.92 -3.73 9.59
N LEU A 252 -11.78 -3.78 10.27
CA LEU A 252 -10.53 -3.28 9.67
C LEU A 252 -10.05 -4.21 8.56
N ALA A 253 -10.15 -5.53 8.76
CA ALA A 253 -9.79 -6.51 7.74
C ALA A 253 -10.64 -6.34 6.47
N GLU A 254 -11.94 -6.11 6.63
CA GLU A 254 -12.85 -5.77 5.53
C GLU A 254 -12.46 -4.45 4.87
N GLN A 255 -12.13 -3.41 5.66
CA GLN A 255 -11.68 -2.11 5.15
C GLN A 255 -10.32 -2.14 4.45
N LEU A 256 -9.41 -3.07 4.77
CA LEU A 256 -8.08 -3.17 4.16
C LEU A 256 -8.09 -4.01 2.87
N PHE A 257 -8.84 -5.11 2.86
CA PHE A 257 -8.76 -6.09 1.77
C PHE A 257 -10.01 -6.11 0.90
N GLN A 258 -11.19 -5.73 1.42
CA GLN A 258 -12.48 -5.76 0.72
C GLN A 258 -12.72 -7.06 -0.07
N ARG A 259 -12.38 -8.20 0.53
CA ARG A 259 -12.56 -9.53 -0.05
C ARG A 259 -13.30 -10.44 0.90
N GLN A 260 -13.91 -11.46 0.32
CA GLN A 260 -14.43 -12.59 1.09
C GLN A 260 -13.26 -13.38 1.69
N PHE A 261 -13.52 -14.06 2.82
CA PHE A 261 -12.51 -14.87 3.51
C PHE A 261 -12.01 -16.04 2.66
N GLN A 262 -12.91 -16.69 1.91
CA GLN A 262 -12.55 -17.63 0.85
C GLN A 262 -12.65 -16.89 -0.47
N PHE A 263 -11.59 -16.89 -1.28
CA PHE A 263 -11.66 -16.28 -2.59
C PHE A 263 -10.71 -16.92 -3.60
N TYR A 264 -11.02 -16.69 -4.87
CA TYR A 264 -10.22 -17.13 -6.00
C TYR A 264 -9.74 -15.91 -6.78
N GLN A 265 -8.47 -15.90 -7.15
CA GLN A 265 -7.91 -14.88 -8.02
C GLN A 265 -7.11 -15.52 -9.15
N GLN A 266 -7.51 -15.27 -10.39
CA GLN A 266 -6.71 -15.63 -11.55
C GLN A 266 -5.76 -14.50 -11.93
N ILE A 267 -4.49 -14.84 -12.16
CA ILE A 267 -3.42 -13.94 -12.59
C ILE A 267 -2.81 -14.55 -13.85
N GLY A 268 -3.30 -14.10 -15.01
CA GLY A 268 -2.91 -14.71 -16.27
C GLY A 268 -3.33 -16.18 -16.34
N ASP A 269 -2.36 -17.08 -16.48
CA ASP A 269 -2.56 -18.53 -16.52
C ASP A 269 -2.48 -19.23 -15.16
N VAL A 270 -2.28 -18.49 -14.05
CA VAL A 270 -2.20 -19.05 -12.69
C VAL A 270 -3.41 -18.65 -11.86
N GLY A 271 -4.10 -19.62 -11.27
CA GLY A 271 -5.18 -19.44 -10.32
C GLY A 271 -4.68 -19.56 -8.89
N VAL A 272 -5.00 -18.59 -8.04
CA VAL A 272 -4.70 -18.62 -6.61
C VAL A 272 -6.00 -18.83 -5.84
N VAL A 273 -6.08 -19.93 -5.09
CA VAL A 273 -7.20 -20.25 -4.20
C VAL A 273 -6.77 -19.88 -2.78
N SER A 274 -7.36 -18.82 -2.22
CA SER A 274 -7.08 -18.36 -0.86
C SER A 274 -8.13 -18.89 0.11
N LEU A 275 -7.68 -19.58 1.15
CA LEU A 275 -8.54 -20.18 2.16
C LEU A 275 -8.30 -19.59 3.56
N THR A 276 -9.38 -19.42 4.32
CA THR A 276 -9.35 -18.91 5.70
C THR A 276 -10.13 -19.85 6.63
N VAL A 277 -9.43 -20.59 7.48
CA VAL A 277 -10.04 -21.48 8.48
C VAL A 277 -9.83 -21.00 9.93
N LEU A 278 -8.93 -20.02 10.12
CA LEU A 278 -8.71 -19.34 11.38
C LEU A 278 -9.32 -17.94 11.30
N LYS A 279 -10.24 -17.60 12.22
CA LYS A 279 -10.99 -16.34 12.22
C LYS A 279 -11.03 -15.73 13.62
N ASN A 280 -11.31 -14.44 13.70
CA ASN A 280 -11.57 -13.70 14.94
C ASN A 280 -10.39 -13.72 15.94
N GLY A 281 -9.14 -13.67 15.49
CA GLY A 281 -7.99 -13.71 16.40
C GLY A 281 -7.69 -15.09 16.99
N SER A 282 -8.47 -16.11 16.65
CA SER A 282 -8.41 -17.43 17.28
C SER A 282 -7.55 -18.40 16.49
N SER A 283 -6.68 -19.12 17.20
CA SER A 283 -5.99 -20.33 16.71
C SER A 283 -6.81 -21.61 16.91
N ILE A 284 -8.09 -21.49 17.32
CA ILE A 284 -9.00 -22.63 17.48
C ILE A 284 -9.71 -22.89 16.16
N LEU A 285 -9.57 -24.11 15.66
CA LEU A 285 -10.21 -24.57 14.44
C LEU A 285 -11.69 -24.89 14.69
N GLN A 286 -12.56 -24.28 13.88
CA GLN A 286 -14.00 -24.54 13.91
C GLN A 286 -14.39 -25.36 12.68
N GLN A 287 -15.16 -26.43 12.90
CA GLN A 287 -15.55 -27.36 11.83
C GLN A 287 -16.33 -26.67 10.70
N GLU A 288 -17.16 -25.68 11.04
CA GLU A 288 -17.90 -24.89 10.04
C GLU A 288 -16.97 -24.18 9.04
N TYR A 289 -15.86 -23.60 9.50
CA TYR A 289 -14.91 -22.89 8.63
C TYR A 289 -14.07 -23.85 7.81
N ILE A 290 -13.72 -25.01 8.36
CA ILE A 290 -13.03 -26.07 7.63
C ILE A 290 -13.93 -26.55 6.49
N GLN A 291 -15.19 -26.89 6.76
CA GLN A 291 -16.13 -27.37 5.75
C GLN A 291 -16.39 -26.33 4.67
N GLU A 292 -16.58 -25.06 5.05
CA GLU A 292 -16.72 -23.92 4.12
C GLU A 292 -15.51 -23.83 3.17
N ALA A 293 -14.29 -23.85 3.73
CA ALA A 293 -13.05 -23.75 2.95
C ALA A 293 -12.86 -24.96 2.02
N MET A 294 -13.13 -26.18 2.49
CA MET A 294 -12.99 -27.40 1.68
C MET A 294 -14.00 -27.42 0.54
N ALA A 295 -15.26 -27.06 0.80
CA ALA A 295 -16.28 -26.97 -0.22
C ALA A 295 -15.94 -25.90 -1.28
N PHE A 296 -15.47 -24.73 -0.83
CA PHE A 296 -15.01 -23.66 -1.72
C PHE A 296 -13.84 -24.12 -2.60
N MET A 297 -12.83 -24.75 -2.01
CA MET A 297 -11.65 -25.27 -2.72
C MET A 297 -12.06 -26.28 -3.80
N LYS A 298 -12.84 -27.30 -3.43
CA LYS A 298 -13.31 -28.35 -4.35
C LYS A 298 -14.07 -27.76 -5.54
N LYS A 299 -15.00 -26.86 -5.28
CA LYS A 299 -15.78 -26.18 -6.32
C LYS A 299 -14.88 -25.32 -7.22
N THR A 300 -14.06 -24.48 -6.61
CA THR A 300 -13.23 -23.49 -7.31
C THR A 300 -12.21 -24.15 -8.22
N VAL A 301 -11.50 -25.19 -7.75
CA VAL A 301 -10.52 -25.91 -8.57
C VAL A 301 -11.21 -26.52 -9.80
N LYS A 302 -12.36 -27.15 -9.60
CA LYS A 302 -13.14 -27.76 -10.69
C LYS A 302 -13.62 -26.74 -11.74
N GLU A 303 -14.03 -25.55 -11.30
CA GLU A 303 -14.56 -24.49 -12.18
C GLU A 303 -13.46 -23.59 -12.78
N SER A 304 -12.26 -23.60 -12.21
CA SER A 304 -11.14 -22.77 -12.66
C SER A 304 -10.72 -23.11 -14.09
N LYS A 305 -10.33 -22.07 -14.84
CA LYS A 305 -9.75 -22.16 -16.18
C LYS A 305 -8.25 -21.90 -16.20
N ALA A 306 -7.62 -21.74 -15.04
CA ALA A 306 -6.18 -21.56 -14.96
C ALA A 306 -5.45 -22.84 -15.37
N ASP A 307 -4.25 -22.69 -15.96
CA ASP A 307 -3.39 -23.80 -16.35
C ASP A 307 -2.62 -24.35 -15.13
N HIS A 308 -2.39 -23.50 -14.13
CA HIS A 308 -1.73 -23.85 -12.88
C HIS A 308 -2.51 -23.28 -11.69
N ILE A 309 -2.55 -24.04 -10.60
CA ILE A 309 -3.26 -23.67 -9.38
C ILE A 309 -2.27 -23.67 -8.21
N ILE A 310 -2.29 -22.58 -7.46
CA ILE A 310 -1.63 -22.46 -6.15
C ILE A 310 -2.74 -22.29 -5.12
N ILE A 311 -2.71 -23.07 -4.06
CA ILE A 311 -3.58 -22.91 -2.91
C ILE A 311 -2.79 -22.21 -1.83
N GLN A 312 -3.36 -21.20 -1.19
CA GLN A 312 -2.75 -20.56 -0.03
C GLN A 312 -3.73 -20.44 1.13
N LEU A 313 -3.22 -20.56 2.34
CA LEU A 313 -4.01 -20.47 3.56
C LEU A 313 -3.10 -20.18 4.75
N HIS A 314 -3.58 -19.51 5.79
CA HIS A 314 -2.70 -19.26 6.93
C HIS A 314 -2.48 -20.50 7.80
N CYS A 315 -3.50 -21.33 7.98
CA CYS A 315 -3.44 -22.50 8.85
C CYS A 315 -2.45 -23.58 8.36
N ILE A 316 -1.76 -24.20 9.30
CA ILE A 316 -0.79 -25.26 9.06
C ILE A 316 -1.50 -26.51 8.49
N VAL A 317 -0.99 -27.03 7.36
CA VAL A 317 -1.44 -28.31 6.77
C VAL A 317 -0.56 -29.46 7.25
N TYR A 318 0.75 -29.38 7.01
CA TYR A 318 1.76 -30.28 7.59
C TYR A 318 2.59 -29.51 8.61
N ALA A 319 2.89 -30.12 9.75
CA ALA A 319 3.35 -29.40 10.94
C ALA A 319 4.54 -30.08 11.61
N VAL A 320 5.50 -29.29 12.08
CA VAL A 320 6.74 -29.78 12.72
C VAL A 320 6.82 -29.41 14.19
N THR A 321 6.35 -28.21 14.54
CA THR A 321 6.41 -27.62 15.90
C THR A 321 5.04 -27.51 16.55
N GLY A 322 3.95 -27.50 15.75
CA GLY A 322 2.57 -27.44 16.24
C GLY A 322 1.97 -28.80 16.61
N PHE A 323 2.68 -29.90 16.30
CA PHE A 323 2.17 -31.26 16.43
C PHE A 323 1.99 -31.70 17.88
N GLU A 324 2.91 -31.33 18.78
CA GLU A 324 2.97 -31.90 20.13
C GLU A 324 1.75 -31.55 21.01
N ASN A 325 0.90 -30.60 20.61
CA ASN A 325 -0.18 -30.09 21.48
C ASN A 325 -1.59 -29.89 20.85
N SER A 326 -1.88 -30.32 19.61
CA SER A 326 -3.23 -30.09 19.04
C SER A 326 -3.72 -31.17 18.06
N LYS A 327 -4.54 -32.10 18.57
CA LYS A 327 -5.33 -33.05 17.77
C LYS A 327 -6.17 -32.38 16.67
N ALA A 328 -6.57 -31.13 16.88
CA ALA A 328 -7.41 -30.39 15.93
C ALA A 328 -6.66 -30.01 14.65
N TYR A 329 -5.38 -29.59 14.74
CA TYR A 329 -4.58 -29.28 13.55
C TYR A 329 -4.29 -30.53 12.72
N ARG A 330 -4.03 -31.68 13.37
CA ARG A 330 -3.89 -32.97 12.68
C ARG A 330 -5.15 -33.34 11.93
N ALA A 331 -6.30 -33.31 12.60
CA ALA A 331 -7.59 -33.62 11.97
C ALA A 331 -7.92 -32.68 10.79
N PHE A 332 -7.54 -31.41 10.89
CA PHE A 332 -7.64 -30.47 9.78
C PHE A 332 -6.71 -30.85 8.62
N GLY A 333 -5.45 -31.14 8.90
CA GLY A 333 -4.47 -31.54 7.88
C GLY A 333 -4.88 -32.83 7.15
N GLU A 334 -5.43 -33.81 7.87
CA GLU A 334 -6.02 -35.03 7.32
C GLU A 334 -7.22 -34.71 6.41
N THR A 335 -8.18 -33.91 6.89
CA THR A 335 -9.33 -33.46 6.10
C THR A 335 -8.91 -32.70 4.84
N PHE A 336 -7.86 -31.88 4.94
CA PHE A 336 -7.32 -31.12 3.82
C PHE A 336 -6.66 -32.06 2.79
N ALA A 337 -5.86 -33.02 3.25
CA ALA A 337 -5.23 -34.02 2.39
C ALA A 337 -6.28 -34.85 1.63
N GLU A 338 -7.31 -35.33 2.33
CA GLU A 338 -8.45 -36.03 1.72
C GLU A 338 -9.13 -35.15 0.65
N ALA A 339 -9.32 -33.85 0.91
CA ALA A 339 -9.91 -32.95 -0.06
C ALA A 339 -9.04 -32.75 -1.31
N ILE A 340 -7.71 -32.67 -1.17
CA ILE A 340 -6.78 -32.60 -2.30
C ILE A 340 -6.81 -33.91 -3.11
N GLU A 341 -6.86 -35.05 -2.43
CA GLU A 341 -6.97 -36.38 -3.07
C GLU A 341 -8.29 -36.55 -3.82
N GLU A 342 -9.41 -36.10 -3.26
CA GLU A 342 -10.72 -36.13 -3.93
C GLU A 342 -10.74 -35.22 -5.17
N ILE A 343 -10.12 -34.04 -5.09
CA ILE A 343 -10.00 -33.12 -6.23
C ILE A 343 -9.15 -33.74 -7.33
N ASN A 344 -8.04 -34.40 -6.95
CA ASN A 344 -7.09 -35.07 -7.84
C ASN A 344 -6.71 -34.28 -9.11
N ASP A 345 -6.56 -32.95 -8.99
CA ASP A 345 -6.35 -32.09 -10.14
C ASP A 345 -4.86 -31.81 -10.36
N LYS A 346 -4.32 -32.27 -11.49
CA LYS A 346 -2.90 -32.11 -11.84
C LYS A 346 -2.46 -30.65 -12.03
N ARG A 347 -3.38 -29.71 -12.10
CA ARG A 347 -3.07 -28.28 -12.18
C ARG A 347 -2.61 -27.73 -10.84
N ILE A 348 -2.94 -28.37 -9.71
CA ILE A 348 -2.46 -27.97 -8.38
C ILE A 348 -0.94 -28.21 -8.32
N LYS A 349 -0.17 -27.13 -8.13
CA LYS A 349 1.30 -27.15 -8.09
C LYS A 349 1.86 -26.96 -6.69
N ALA A 350 1.19 -26.17 -5.88
CA ALA A 350 1.64 -25.85 -4.53
C ALA A 350 0.48 -25.54 -3.58
N VAL A 351 0.68 -25.87 -2.32
CA VAL A 351 -0.10 -25.46 -1.16
C VAL A 351 0.85 -24.68 -0.24
N LEU A 352 0.62 -23.38 -0.10
CA LEU A 352 1.49 -22.47 0.66
C LEU A 352 0.78 -21.99 1.92
N TYR A 353 1.44 -22.07 3.07
CA TYR A 353 0.84 -21.67 4.33
C TYR A 353 1.78 -20.91 5.27
N GLY A 354 1.20 -20.39 6.36
CA GLY A 354 1.85 -19.61 7.41
C GLY A 354 1.65 -20.24 8.78
N HIS A 355 1.49 -19.39 9.80
CA HIS A 355 1.13 -19.69 11.20
C HIS A 355 2.21 -20.42 12.00
N GLU A 356 2.89 -21.39 11.38
CA GLU A 356 4.09 -21.98 11.93
C GLU A 356 5.26 -21.02 11.70
N HIS A 357 5.85 -20.49 12.77
CA HIS A 357 7.05 -19.66 12.71
C HIS A 357 8.31 -20.51 12.44
N SER A 358 8.29 -21.24 11.33
CA SER A 358 9.35 -22.08 10.77
C SER A 358 9.32 -21.97 9.24
N ALA A 359 10.39 -22.41 8.58
CA ALA A 359 10.33 -22.70 7.16
C ALA A 359 10.41 -24.21 6.95
N SER A 360 9.40 -24.80 6.31
CA SER A 360 9.29 -26.24 6.13
C SER A 360 8.82 -26.58 4.72
N VAL A 361 9.31 -27.69 4.18
CA VAL A 361 8.86 -28.24 2.89
C VAL A 361 8.46 -29.69 3.04
N PHE A 362 7.31 -30.01 2.46
CA PHE A 362 6.80 -31.36 2.29
C PHE A 362 6.42 -31.58 0.83
N ILE A 363 6.61 -32.79 0.32
CA ILE A 363 6.25 -33.13 -1.07
C ILE A 363 5.44 -34.41 -1.05
N LYS A 364 4.18 -34.31 -1.48
CA LYS A 364 3.25 -35.44 -1.61
C LYS A 364 2.62 -35.42 -2.99
N ASP A 365 2.63 -36.56 -3.68
CA ASP A 365 1.99 -36.72 -5.00
C ASP A 365 2.36 -35.64 -6.02
N GLN A 366 3.65 -35.24 -6.04
CA GLN A 366 4.20 -34.19 -6.90
C GLN A 366 3.60 -32.79 -6.68
N VAL A 367 2.97 -32.56 -5.52
CA VAL A 367 2.51 -31.25 -5.04
C VAL A 367 3.45 -30.76 -3.95
N LEU A 368 3.87 -29.51 -4.06
CA LEU A 368 4.64 -28.82 -3.02
C LEU A 368 3.71 -28.39 -1.87
N TYR A 369 4.11 -28.66 -0.64
CA TYR A 369 3.51 -28.07 0.55
C TYR A 369 4.61 -27.31 1.28
N ALA A 370 4.45 -25.99 1.45
CA ALA A 370 5.52 -25.19 2.01
C ALA A 370 5.00 -24.10 2.95
N VAL A 371 5.75 -23.91 4.03
CA VAL A 371 5.69 -22.73 4.90
C VAL A 371 7.05 -22.05 4.87
N SER A 372 7.05 -20.72 4.83
CA SER A 372 8.27 -19.91 4.92
C SER A 372 8.01 -18.71 5.80
N ALA A 373 8.05 -18.98 7.09
CA ALA A 373 7.77 -18.04 8.16
C ALA A 373 8.84 -18.16 9.28
N PRO A 374 8.85 -17.20 10.21
CA PRO A 374 8.22 -15.90 10.10
C PRO A 374 9.05 -14.95 9.24
N ALA A 375 8.41 -14.20 8.34
CA ALA A 375 9.09 -13.18 7.55
C ALA A 375 9.38 -11.90 8.35
N GLY A 376 8.72 -11.72 9.50
CA GLY A 376 8.90 -10.57 10.39
C GLY A 376 8.57 -10.81 11.87
N GLY A 377 7.63 -11.72 12.16
CA GLY A 377 7.30 -12.16 13.51
C GLY A 377 8.48 -12.84 14.21
N PRO A 378 8.47 -12.93 15.55
CA PRO A 378 9.57 -13.53 16.29
C PRO A 378 9.71 -15.02 15.94
N PRO A 379 10.89 -15.49 15.50
CA PRO A 379 11.16 -16.91 15.35
C PRO A 379 10.93 -17.65 16.66
N LYS A 380 10.42 -18.89 16.59
CA LYS A 380 10.31 -19.76 17.76
C LYS A 380 11.68 -20.33 18.09
N HIS A 381 12.18 -20.07 19.31
CA HIS A 381 13.47 -20.56 19.82
C HIS A 381 13.32 -21.67 20.88
N ASP A 382 12.09 -22.09 21.14
CA ASP A 382 11.70 -23.04 22.18
C ASP A 382 11.57 -24.48 21.67
N SER A 383 12.00 -24.75 20.45
CA SER A 383 11.97 -26.08 19.85
C SER A 383 13.24 -26.88 20.14
N TRP A 384 13.11 -28.20 20.03
CA TRP A 384 14.19 -29.16 20.29
C TRP A 384 15.18 -29.29 19.11
N PHE A 385 15.04 -28.50 18.04
CA PHE A 385 15.89 -28.59 16.85
C PHE A 385 16.08 -27.25 16.15
N GLU A 386 17.23 -27.06 15.49
CA GLU A 386 17.48 -25.94 14.59
C GLU A 386 17.09 -26.27 13.15
N GLU A 387 17.50 -27.44 12.67
CA GLU A 387 17.23 -27.92 11.32
C GLU A 387 16.83 -29.41 11.37
N LEU A 388 15.90 -29.81 10.50
CA LEU A 388 15.54 -31.21 10.24
C LEU A 388 15.60 -31.48 8.75
N HIS A 389 16.00 -32.68 8.38
CA HIS A 389 16.23 -33.08 6.98
C HIS A 389 15.72 -34.50 6.72
N GLY A 390 15.17 -34.70 5.52
CA GLY A 390 14.61 -35.95 5.04
C GLY A 390 13.35 -36.39 5.78
N PRO A 391 12.78 -37.54 5.39
CA PRO A 391 11.60 -38.10 6.03
C PRO A 391 11.77 -38.24 7.54
N GLN A 392 10.71 -37.91 8.27
CA GLN A 392 10.63 -37.95 9.72
C GLN A 392 9.55 -38.92 10.18
N ASP A 393 9.56 -39.21 11.47
CA ASP A 393 8.52 -40.00 12.12
C ASP A 393 7.17 -39.23 12.13
N ASP A 394 6.11 -39.81 11.56
CA ASP A 394 4.77 -39.19 11.52
C ASP A 394 4.19 -38.98 12.93
N GLU A 395 4.64 -39.77 13.91
CA GLU A 395 4.27 -39.58 15.31
C GLU A 395 4.95 -38.36 15.96
N LYS A 396 5.94 -37.77 15.30
CA LYS A 396 6.60 -36.54 15.76
C LYS A 396 6.23 -35.33 14.91
N ILE A 397 6.04 -35.55 13.62
CA ILE A 397 5.85 -34.52 12.60
C ILE A 397 4.74 -34.98 11.68
N PHE A 398 3.61 -34.29 11.65
CA PHE A 398 2.50 -34.69 10.80
C PHE A 398 2.89 -34.53 9.32
N GLY A 399 2.75 -35.62 8.56
CA GLY A 399 3.27 -35.71 7.19
C GLY A 399 4.75 -36.05 7.15
N GLY A 400 5.29 -36.66 8.21
CA GLY A 400 6.72 -36.95 8.37
C GLY A 400 7.33 -37.72 7.19
N GLU A 401 6.59 -38.65 6.60
CA GLU A 401 7.05 -39.39 5.41
C GLU A 401 7.25 -38.51 4.17
N TYR A 402 6.56 -37.37 4.10
CA TYR A 402 6.63 -36.38 3.01
C TYR A 402 7.59 -35.23 3.32
N HIS A 403 8.08 -35.14 4.55
CA HIS A 403 8.95 -34.06 5.01
C HIS A 403 10.28 -34.07 4.25
N MET A 404 10.70 -32.89 3.81
CA MET A 404 11.98 -32.67 3.14
C MET A 404 12.94 -31.93 4.05
N ASP A 405 12.70 -30.67 4.36
CA ASP A 405 13.53 -29.92 5.30
C ASP A 405 12.70 -28.94 6.11
N THR A 406 13.15 -28.68 7.34
CA THR A 406 12.64 -27.61 8.20
C THR A 406 13.77 -26.83 8.83
N TYR A 407 13.63 -25.51 8.89
CA TYR A 407 14.55 -24.58 9.51
C TYR A 407 13.83 -23.71 10.53
N GLN A 408 14.43 -23.59 11.71
CA GLN A 408 13.95 -22.78 12.81
C GLN A 408 14.93 -21.64 13.15
N PHE A 409 14.55 -20.83 14.14
CA PHE A 409 15.40 -19.80 14.76
C PHE A 409 15.75 -18.57 13.91
N ASN A 410 15.36 -18.52 12.64
CA ASN A 410 15.59 -17.36 11.77
C ASN A 410 14.30 -16.89 11.10
N HIS A 411 14.38 -15.71 10.50
CA HIS A 411 13.36 -15.24 9.57
C HIS A 411 13.59 -15.83 8.19
N HIS A 412 12.50 -16.22 7.53
CA HIS A 412 12.54 -16.89 6.23
C HIS A 412 11.54 -16.27 5.26
N ILE A 413 11.85 -16.38 3.98
CA ILE A 413 10.88 -16.23 2.88
C ILE A 413 11.05 -17.41 1.91
N GLY A 414 10.02 -17.66 1.11
CA GLY A 414 10.05 -18.67 0.07
C GLY A 414 10.12 -18.05 -1.32
N GLU A 415 10.82 -18.70 -2.24
CA GLU A 415 10.75 -18.39 -3.67
C GLU A 415 10.17 -19.61 -4.39
N LEU A 416 8.98 -19.47 -4.95
CA LEU A 416 8.33 -20.47 -5.79
C LEU A 416 8.51 -20.09 -7.26
N GLN A 417 8.97 -21.02 -8.08
CA GLN A 417 9.03 -20.86 -9.52
C GLN A 417 8.26 -21.97 -10.24
N LEU A 418 7.41 -21.59 -11.19
CA LEU A 418 6.79 -22.53 -12.13
C LEU A 418 7.61 -22.54 -13.42
N ASP A 419 8.30 -23.62 -13.71
CA ASP A 419 9.07 -23.80 -14.95
C ASP A 419 8.27 -24.68 -15.90
N VAL A 420 7.39 -24.04 -16.68
CA VAL A 420 6.40 -24.70 -17.55
C VAL A 420 7.07 -25.45 -18.70
N GLU A 421 8.20 -24.95 -19.21
CA GLU A 421 8.95 -25.59 -20.30
C GLU A 421 9.56 -26.91 -19.84
N LYS A 422 10.14 -26.94 -18.64
CA LYS A 422 10.68 -28.16 -18.02
C LYS A 422 9.61 -29.00 -17.31
N LYS A 423 8.39 -28.46 -17.19
CA LYS A 423 7.28 -29.04 -16.41
C LYS A 423 7.69 -29.34 -14.97
N VAL A 424 8.32 -28.39 -14.30
CA VAL A 424 8.72 -28.53 -12.89
C VAL A 424 8.29 -27.34 -12.05
N THR A 425 7.93 -27.59 -10.80
CA THR A 425 7.78 -26.61 -9.73
C THR A 425 9.11 -26.55 -8.97
N LYS A 426 9.74 -25.37 -8.89
CA LYS A 426 10.93 -25.16 -8.07
C LYS A 426 10.57 -24.36 -6.84
N PHE A 427 11.20 -24.69 -5.72
CA PHE A 427 11.00 -23.95 -4.49
C PHE A 427 12.32 -23.76 -3.75
N LYS A 428 12.52 -22.59 -3.16
CA LYS A 428 13.69 -22.30 -2.31
C LYS A 428 13.25 -21.71 -0.99
N ILE A 429 13.91 -22.13 0.08
CA ILE A 429 13.86 -21.44 1.37
C ILE A 429 15.03 -20.46 1.43
N ILE A 430 14.75 -19.20 1.72
CA ILE A 430 15.74 -18.13 1.82
C ILE A 430 15.73 -17.58 3.23
N ARG A 431 16.90 -17.60 3.88
CA ARG A 431 17.09 -16.96 5.19
C ARG A 431 17.28 -15.46 5.03
N VAL A 432 16.55 -14.69 5.83
CA VAL A 432 16.50 -13.24 5.65
C VAL A 432 17.74 -12.51 6.11
N LYS A 433 18.36 -12.98 7.18
CA LYS A 433 19.53 -12.32 7.78
C LYS A 433 20.69 -12.12 6.79
N ASP A 434 20.91 -13.08 5.90
CA ASP A 434 22.08 -13.13 5.02
C ASP A 434 21.75 -13.49 3.57
N ASN A 435 20.46 -13.49 3.20
CA ASN A 435 19.97 -13.86 1.87
C ASN A 435 20.49 -15.23 1.38
N LYS A 436 20.74 -16.15 2.33
CA LYS A 436 21.25 -17.49 2.01
C LYS A 436 20.09 -18.40 1.61
N VAL A 437 20.20 -19.03 0.44
CA VAL A 437 19.36 -20.17 0.08
C VAL A 437 19.75 -21.36 0.96
N LEU A 438 18.83 -21.80 1.81
CA LEU A 438 19.05 -22.93 2.73
C LEU A 438 18.81 -24.26 2.03
N SER A 439 17.71 -24.36 1.29
CA SER A 439 17.34 -25.53 0.48
C SER A 439 16.70 -25.11 -0.84
N SER A 440 16.74 -26.02 -1.81
CA SER A 440 16.13 -25.86 -3.12
C SER A 440 15.61 -27.20 -3.63
N TYR A 441 14.40 -27.19 -4.20
CA TYR A 441 13.72 -28.38 -4.71
C TYR A 441 13.29 -28.18 -6.15
N GLU A 442 13.23 -29.27 -6.89
CA GLU A 442 12.66 -29.34 -8.24
C GLU A 442 11.70 -30.52 -8.28
N ILE A 443 10.41 -30.23 -8.47
CA ILE A 443 9.31 -31.20 -8.36
C ILE A 443 8.66 -31.31 -9.74
N PRO A 444 8.64 -32.49 -10.38
CA PRO A 444 7.98 -32.64 -11.67
C PRO A 444 6.49 -32.34 -11.55
N PHE A 445 5.89 -31.76 -12.59
CA PHE A 445 4.44 -31.58 -12.65
C PHE A 445 3.76 -32.94 -12.66
N LYS A 446 2.67 -33.04 -11.90
CA LYS A 446 1.75 -34.19 -11.95
C LYS A 446 1.27 -34.47 -13.38
N GLU A 447 1.40 -35.72 -13.81
CA GLU A 447 1.05 -36.20 -15.16
C GLU A 447 -0.46 -36.40 -15.37
#